data_AF-A0AAV7MUX6-F1
#
_entry.id   AF-A0AAV7MUX6-F1
#
_cell.length_a   1.000
_cell.length_b   1.000
_cell.length_c   1.000
_cell.angle_alpha   90.00
_cell.angle_beta   90.00
_cell.angle_gamma   90.00
#
_symmetry.space_group_name_H-M   'P 1'
#
loop_
_entity.id
_entity.type
_entity.pdbx_description
1 polymer ?
#
loop_
_entity_poly.entity_id
_entity_poly.type
_entity_poly.pdbx_seq_one_letter_code
_entity_poly.pdbx_strand_id
1 'polypeptide(L)'
;MADETLFEFLHMEMVAHVYKSQKQDEQEPTKCLAVLEGMGFRVGQGLIERLTKDTPTFKDELDILKFICKDLWTNIFKKQIDNLRTNHQGTYVLQDNRFHLLTQLSSSKQYLEEAPKFLAYTCGLVKGALSNLGINSTVTAEVPIMPACKFQVMILRT
;
A
#
# COMPACT_ATOMS: atom_id res chain seq x y z
N MET A 1 13.71 8.64 14.27
CA MET A 1 12.56 8.34 13.39
C MET A 1 11.31 8.78 14.14
N ALA A 2 10.30 9.35 13.47
CA ALA A 2 9.02 9.59 14.13
C ALA A 2 8.48 8.27 14.68
N ASP A 3 7.81 8.32 15.83
CA ASP A 3 7.18 7.16 16.45
C ASP A 3 6.13 6.56 15.50
N GLU A 4 6.03 5.23 15.41
CA GLU A 4 5.12 4.51 14.49
C GLU A 4 3.66 4.93 14.69
N THR A 5 3.33 5.18 15.95
CA THR A 5 2.01 5.66 16.38
C THR A 5 1.61 6.98 15.73
N LEU A 6 2.57 7.88 15.43
CA LEU A 6 2.28 9.15 14.77
C LEU A 6 1.83 8.94 13.33
N PHE A 7 2.45 8.00 12.62
CA PHE A 7 2.04 7.65 11.26
C PHE A 7 0.68 6.96 11.27
N GLU A 8 0.41 6.07 12.22
CA GLU A 8 -0.89 5.41 12.36
C GLU A 8 -2.02 6.42 12.61
N PHE A 9 -1.86 7.35 13.55
CA PHE A 9 -2.86 8.37 13.82
C PHE A 9 -3.02 9.34 12.66
N LEU A 10 -1.92 9.75 12.01
CA LEU A 10 -1.98 10.56 10.81
C LEU A 10 -2.75 9.84 9.70
N HIS A 11 -2.45 8.57 9.44
CA HIS A 11 -3.13 7.78 8.42
C HIS A 11 -4.62 7.65 8.72
N MET A 12 -4.98 7.36 9.98
CA MET A 12 -6.38 7.27 10.39
C MET A 12 -7.12 8.60 10.17
N GLU A 13 -6.51 9.73 10.55
CA GLU A 13 -7.10 11.05 10.35
C GLU A 13 -7.16 11.44 8.87
N MET A 14 -6.17 11.07 8.06
CA MET A 14 -6.19 11.27 6.61
C MET A 14 -7.39 10.56 5.97
N VAL A 15 -7.61 9.29 6.31
CA VAL A 15 -8.78 8.52 5.84
C VAL A 15 -10.07 9.20 6.31
N ALA A 16 -10.18 9.51 7.61
CA ALA A 16 -11.37 10.16 8.16
C ALA A 16 -11.67 11.51 7.49
N HIS A 17 -10.65 12.35 7.30
CA HIS A 17 -10.77 13.68 6.69
C HIS A 17 -11.20 13.59 5.23
N VAL A 18 -10.57 12.74 4.41
CA VAL A 18 -10.92 12.60 2.99
C VAL A 18 -12.37 12.16 2.83
N TYR A 19 -12.84 11.20 3.63
CA TYR A 19 -14.23 10.74 3.57
C TYR A 19 -15.23 11.71 4.21
N LYS A 20 -14.82 12.53 5.20
CA LYS A 20 -15.69 13.55 5.82
C LYS A 20 -15.90 14.74 4.88
N SER A 21 -14.82 15.26 4.29
CA SER A 21 -14.86 16.42 3.39
C SER A 21 -15.71 16.16 2.13
N GLN A 22 -15.86 14.89 1.74
CA GLN A 22 -16.58 14.50 0.52
C GLN A 22 -18.06 14.11 0.76
N LYS A 23 -18.48 13.90 2.01
CA LYS A 23 -19.91 13.71 2.37
C LYS A 23 -20.76 14.96 2.13
N GLN A 24 -20.15 16.12 1.97
CA GLN A 24 -20.84 17.38 1.68
C GLN A 24 -21.14 17.56 0.19
N ASP A 25 -20.55 16.76 -0.70
CA ASP A 25 -20.46 17.02 -2.14
C ASP A 25 -21.08 15.91 -3.02
N GLU A 26 -21.84 14.95 -2.43
CA GLU A 26 -22.46 13.79 -3.09
C GLU A 26 -21.54 13.02 -4.09
N GLN A 27 -20.23 13.01 -3.84
CA GLN A 27 -19.26 12.38 -4.75
C GLN A 27 -19.05 10.89 -4.46
N GLU A 28 -18.81 10.12 -5.53
CA GLU A 28 -18.63 8.67 -5.46
C GLU A 28 -17.45 8.25 -4.55
N PRO A 29 -17.59 7.15 -3.78
CA PRO A 29 -16.53 6.57 -2.95
C PRO A 29 -15.20 6.37 -3.68
N THR A 30 -15.25 6.14 -5.00
CA THR A 30 -14.12 5.99 -5.91
C THR A 30 -13.17 7.19 -5.89
N LYS A 31 -13.69 8.42 -5.79
CA LYS A 31 -12.85 9.63 -5.77
C LYS A 31 -12.06 9.74 -4.47
N CYS A 32 -12.65 9.38 -3.34
CA CYS A 32 -11.97 9.37 -2.04
C CYS A 32 -10.77 8.40 -2.06
N LEU A 33 -10.98 7.20 -2.63
CA LEU A 33 -9.91 6.21 -2.79
C LEU A 33 -8.78 6.74 -3.67
N ALA A 34 -9.11 7.39 -4.80
CA ALA A 34 -8.12 7.96 -5.71
C ALA A 34 -7.27 9.06 -5.06
N VAL A 35 -7.85 9.88 -4.18
CA VAL A 35 -7.10 10.90 -3.43
C VAL A 35 -6.11 10.25 -2.47
N LEU A 36 -6.54 9.25 -1.70
CA LEU A 36 -5.67 8.52 -0.77
C LEU A 36 -4.55 7.76 -1.51
N GLU A 37 -4.89 7.10 -2.63
CA GLU A 37 -3.92 6.45 -3.51
C GLU A 37 -2.91 7.47 -4.05
N GLY A 38 -3.36 8.65 -4.49
CA GLY A 38 -2.49 9.70 -4.99
C GLY A 38 -1.51 10.24 -3.94
N MET A 39 -1.96 10.37 -2.69
CA MET A 39 -1.08 10.72 -1.56
C MET A 39 -0.02 9.65 -1.33
N GLY A 40 -0.44 8.39 -1.29
CA GLY A 40 0.45 7.24 -1.16
C GLY A 40 1.47 7.17 -2.29
N PHE A 41 1.03 7.39 -3.53
CA PHE A 41 1.87 7.37 -4.72
C PHE A 41 3.05 8.33 -4.61
N ARG A 42 2.80 9.59 -4.24
CA ARG A 42 3.88 10.57 -4.06
C ARG A 42 4.85 10.18 -2.95
N VAL A 43 4.34 9.64 -1.85
CA VAL A 43 5.19 9.16 -0.74
C VAL A 43 6.04 7.95 -1.18
N GLY A 44 5.45 7.01 -1.92
CA GLY A 44 6.16 5.87 -2.49
C GLY A 44 7.32 6.26 -3.40
N GLN A 45 7.11 7.27 -4.25
CA GLN A 45 8.17 7.82 -5.10
C GLN A 45 9.32 8.41 -4.28
N GLY A 46 9.02 9.26 -3.28
CA GLY A 46 10.06 9.88 -2.47
C GLY A 46 10.81 8.89 -1.57
N LEU A 47 10.12 7.89 -1.03
CA LEU A 47 10.73 6.85 -0.21
C LEU A 47 11.69 6.00 -1.02
N ILE A 48 11.32 5.60 -2.24
CA ILE A 48 12.15 4.70 -3.01
C ILE A 48 13.46 5.36 -3.45
N GLU A 49 13.45 6.64 -3.85
CA GLU A 49 14.69 7.39 -4.14
C GLU A 49 15.68 7.36 -2.99
N ARG A 50 15.17 7.50 -1.76
CA ARG A 50 16.00 7.46 -0.55
C ARG A 50 16.49 6.05 -0.25
N LEU A 51 15.63 5.04 -0.36
CA LEU A 51 15.95 3.68 0.04
C LEU A 51 16.86 2.97 -0.97
N THR A 52 16.80 3.34 -2.25
CA THR A 52 17.59 2.70 -3.31
C THR A 52 18.88 3.43 -3.65
N LYS A 53 19.16 4.58 -3.01
CA LYS A 53 20.37 5.40 -3.25
C LYS A 53 21.67 4.59 -3.30
N ASP A 54 21.85 3.67 -2.34
CA ASP A 54 23.05 2.83 -2.21
C ASP A 54 22.76 1.35 -2.55
N THR A 55 21.63 1.07 -3.21
CA THR A 55 21.22 -0.28 -3.58
C THR A 55 21.80 -0.66 -4.94
N PRO A 56 22.38 -1.86 -5.11
CA PRO A 56 22.80 -2.36 -6.40
C PRO A 56 21.66 -2.37 -7.42
N THR A 57 21.98 -2.28 -8.70
CA THR A 57 20.99 -2.34 -9.77
C THR A 57 20.15 -3.62 -9.69
N PHE A 58 18.82 -3.47 -9.74
CA PHE A 58 17.90 -4.60 -9.79
C PHE A 58 18.02 -5.34 -11.13
N LYS A 59 17.98 -6.68 -11.07
CA LYS A 59 18.15 -7.52 -12.26
C LYS A 59 16.86 -7.68 -13.05
N ASP A 60 15.73 -7.81 -12.35
CA ASP A 60 14.42 -8.05 -12.93
C ASP A 60 13.30 -7.50 -12.02
N GLU A 61 12.07 -7.60 -12.51
CA GLU A 61 10.85 -7.18 -11.79
C GLU A 61 10.70 -7.91 -10.45
N LEU A 62 11.07 -9.19 -10.39
CA LEU A 62 10.91 -9.99 -9.18
C LEU A 62 11.85 -9.50 -8.07
N ASP A 63 13.07 -9.12 -8.41
CA ASP A 63 14.03 -8.54 -7.47
C ASP A 63 13.55 -7.18 -6.93
N ILE A 64 12.89 -6.36 -7.76
CA ILE A 64 12.22 -5.14 -7.31
C ILE A 64 11.07 -5.46 -6.34
N LEU A 65 10.22 -6.43 -6.67
CA LEU A 65 9.11 -6.81 -5.79
C LEU A 65 9.60 -7.41 -4.45
N LYS A 66 10.72 -8.15 -4.46
CA LYS A 66 11.37 -8.61 -3.21
C LYS A 66 11.88 -7.45 -2.37
N PHE A 67 12.48 -6.42 -2.99
CA PHE A 67 12.91 -5.22 -2.28
C PHE A 67 11.72 -4.50 -1.64
N ILE A 68 10.60 -4.39 -2.36
CA ILE A 68 9.35 -3.83 -1.80
C ILE A 68 8.88 -4.64 -0.58
N CYS A 69 8.85 -5.97 -0.71
CA CYS A 69 8.40 -6.88 0.34
C CYS A 69 9.30 -6.87 1.59
N LYS A 70 10.59 -6.57 1.42
CA LYS A 70 11.60 -6.63 2.47
C LYS A 70 11.95 -5.25 2.99
N ASP A 71 12.63 -4.46 2.17
CA ASP A 71 13.24 -3.20 2.56
C ASP A 71 12.21 -2.08 2.73
N LEU A 72 11.35 -1.86 1.73
CA LEU A 72 10.30 -0.83 1.81
C LEU A 72 9.29 -1.15 2.92
N TRP A 73 8.79 -2.39 2.96
CA TRP A 73 7.83 -2.82 3.98
C TRP A 73 8.41 -2.73 5.40
N THR A 74 9.66 -3.16 5.60
CA THR A 74 10.33 -3.07 6.91
C THR A 74 10.57 -1.62 7.31
N ASN A 75 10.86 -0.72 6.36
CA ASN A 75 11.06 0.69 6.68
C ASN A 75 9.80 1.33 7.26
N ILE A 76 8.64 1.03 6.66
CA ILE A 76 7.34 1.64 6.98
C ILE A 76 6.63 0.93 8.13
N PHE A 77 6.53 -0.41 8.05
CA PHE A 77 5.70 -1.22 8.95
C PHE A 77 6.51 -2.09 9.93
N LYS A 78 7.85 -1.96 9.93
CA LYS A 78 8.79 -2.74 10.78
C LYS A 78 8.67 -4.24 10.68
N LYS A 79 8.08 -4.73 9.61
CA LYS A 79 7.99 -6.14 9.25
C LYS A 79 8.15 -6.31 7.74
N GLN A 80 8.47 -7.53 7.33
CA GLN A 80 8.41 -7.93 5.93
C GLN A 80 6.99 -8.39 5.58
N ILE A 81 6.68 -8.39 4.29
CA ILE A 81 5.52 -9.10 3.75
C ILE A 81 5.63 -10.59 4.08
N ASP A 82 4.52 -11.19 4.53
CA ASP A 82 4.48 -12.59 4.96
C ASP A 82 4.56 -13.56 3.78
N ASN A 83 3.94 -13.22 2.64
CA ASN A 83 3.95 -14.07 1.45
C ASN A 83 3.96 -13.25 0.16
N LEU A 84 4.90 -13.56 -0.73
CA LEU A 84 4.92 -13.06 -2.10
C LEU A 84 4.59 -14.20 -3.05
N ARG A 85 3.48 -14.07 -3.79
CA ARG A 85 3.11 -15.00 -4.87
C ARG A 85 3.19 -14.31 -6.21
N THR A 86 3.47 -15.06 -7.27
CA THR A 86 3.42 -14.58 -8.64
C THR A 86 2.85 -15.65 -9.55
N ASN A 87 2.20 -15.23 -10.63
CA ASN A 87 1.81 -16.13 -11.72
C ASN A 87 2.88 -16.19 -12.83
N HIS A 88 4.05 -15.56 -12.65
CA HIS A 88 5.11 -15.41 -13.66
C HIS A 88 4.67 -14.71 -14.97
N GLN A 89 3.47 -14.12 -14.98
CA GLN A 89 2.88 -13.41 -16.11
C GLN A 89 2.61 -11.95 -15.75
N GLY A 90 3.39 -11.37 -14.84
CA GLY A 90 3.29 -9.97 -14.45
C GLY A 90 2.25 -9.67 -13.36
N THR A 91 1.62 -10.68 -12.75
CA THR A 91 0.77 -10.49 -11.57
C THR A 91 1.46 -11.02 -10.32
N TYR A 92 1.52 -10.19 -9.29
CA TYR A 92 2.10 -10.49 -7.99
C TYR A 92 1.07 -10.25 -6.89
N VAL A 93 1.12 -11.04 -5.82
CA VAL A 93 0.26 -10.87 -4.65
C VAL A 93 1.14 -10.83 -3.41
N LEU A 94 1.11 -9.70 -2.71
CA LEU A 94 1.81 -9.44 -1.47
C LEU A 94 0.82 -9.57 -0.33
N GLN A 95 0.99 -10.58 0.51
CA GLN A 95 0.10 -10.85 1.64
C GLN A 95 0.75 -10.41 2.95
N ASP A 96 0.02 -9.60 3.71
CA ASP A 96 0.35 -9.26 5.08
C ASP A 96 -0.73 -9.85 6.00
N ASN A 97 -0.35 -10.77 6.89
CA ASN A 97 -1.26 -11.47 7.78
C ASN A 97 -1.74 -10.62 8.96
N ARG A 98 -1.02 -9.55 9.28
CA ARG A 98 -1.29 -8.69 10.42
C ARG A 98 -0.95 -7.25 10.07
N PHE A 99 -1.69 -6.71 9.11
CA PHE A 99 -1.38 -5.42 8.53
C PHE A 99 -1.64 -4.30 9.54
N HIS A 100 -0.59 -3.56 9.86
CA HIS A 100 -0.55 -2.66 11.02
C HIS A 100 -1.70 -1.64 11.04
N LEU A 101 -1.99 -1.04 9.88
CA LEU A 101 -3.04 -0.02 9.73
C LEU A 101 -4.47 -0.57 9.91
N LEU A 102 -4.67 -1.89 9.87
CA LEU A 102 -5.94 -2.54 10.18
C LEU A 102 -6.02 -3.05 11.63
N THR A 103 -4.90 -3.12 12.35
CA THR A 103 -4.89 -3.67 13.72
C THR A 103 -5.62 -2.77 14.73
N GLN A 104 -5.78 -1.49 14.41
CA GLN A 104 -6.58 -0.53 15.20
C GLN A 104 -8.09 -0.74 15.04
N LEU A 105 -8.52 -1.52 14.04
CA LEU A 105 -9.91 -1.89 13.83
C LEU A 105 -10.23 -3.20 14.54
N SER A 106 -11.49 -3.39 14.93
CA SER A 106 -11.95 -4.66 15.47
C SER A 106 -11.73 -5.78 14.45
N SER A 107 -11.25 -6.93 14.92
CA SER A 107 -11.09 -8.15 14.09
C SER A 107 -12.42 -8.80 13.69
N SER A 108 -13.55 -8.19 14.05
CA SER A 108 -14.88 -8.64 13.63
C SER A 108 -15.14 -8.35 12.15
N LYS A 109 -16.12 -9.05 11.58
CA LYS A 109 -16.57 -8.82 10.19
C LYS A 109 -17.22 -7.45 9.99
N GLN A 110 -17.55 -6.73 11.06
CA GLN A 110 -18.28 -5.46 11.04
C GLN A 110 -17.58 -4.39 10.19
N TYR A 111 -16.24 -4.42 10.13
CA TYR A 111 -15.45 -3.40 9.43
C TYR A 111 -14.92 -3.84 8.07
N LEU A 112 -15.29 -5.02 7.57
CA LEU A 112 -14.76 -5.53 6.29
C LEU A 112 -15.11 -4.63 5.10
N GLU A 113 -16.28 -3.99 5.11
CA GLU A 113 -16.68 -3.03 4.06
C GLU A 113 -15.89 -1.71 4.13
N GLU A 114 -15.41 -1.34 5.32
CA GLU A 114 -14.64 -0.11 5.53
C GLU A 114 -13.14 -0.33 5.40
N ALA A 115 -12.66 -1.55 5.63
CA ALA A 115 -11.24 -1.90 5.62
C ALA A 115 -10.50 -1.50 4.33
N PRO A 116 -11.08 -1.62 3.12
CA PRO A 116 -10.41 -1.19 1.88
C PRO A 116 -10.04 0.30 1.86
N LYS A 117 -10.78 1.15 2.58
CA LYS A 117 -10.48 2.60 2.70
C LYS A 117 -9.09 2.84 3.28
N PHE A 118 -8.68 1.99 4.23
CA PHE A 118 -7.38 2.05 4.91
C PHE A 118 -6.24 1.45 4.09
N LEU A 119 -6.54 0.78 2.97
CA LEU A 119 -5.52 0.18 2.10
C LEU A 119 -5.18 1.06 0.90
N ALA A 120 -6.06 1.99 0.50
CA ALA A 120 -5.90 2.84 -0.68
C ALA A 120 -4.57 3.61 -0.67
N TYR A 121 -4.20 4.21 0.48
CA TYR A 121 -2.91 4.87 0.65
C TYR A 121 -1.74 3.92 0.39
N THR A 122 -1.80 2.70 0.92
CA THR A 122 -0.73 1.71 0.77
C THR A 122 -0.65 1.17 -0.66
N CYS A 123 -1.79 1.01 -1.36
CA CYS A 123 -1.80 0.71 -2.80
C CYS A 123 -1.04 1.77 -3.59
N GLY A 124 -1.35 3.05 -3.31
CA GLY A 124 -0.65 4.19 -3.88
C GLY A 124 0.84 4.13 -3.61
N LEU A 125 1.23 3.87 -2.36
CA LEU A 125 2.62 3.79 -1.93
C LEU A 125 3.41 2.75 -2.73
N VAL A 126 2.87 1.52 -2.87
CA VAL A 126 3.51 0.46 -3.66
C VAL A 126 3.59 0.86 -5.13
N LYS A 127 2.50 1.40 -5.70
CA LYS A 127 2.46 1.85 -7.10
C LYS A 127 3.46 2.96 -7.40
N GLY A 128 3.60 3.93 -6.49
CA GLY A 128 4.56 5.03 -6.61
C GLY A 128 6.00 4.56 -6.54
N ALA A 129 6.30 3.63 -5.61
CA ALA A 129 7.61 3.01 -5.51
C ALA A 129 7.97 2.26 -6.81
N LEU A 130 7.06 1.44 -7.33
CA LEU A 130 7.23 0.72 -8.59
C LEU A 130 7.44 1.68 -9.77
N SER A 131 6.63 2.75 -9.86
CA SER A 131 6.73 3.74 -10.92
C SER A 131 8.08 4.43 -10.97
N ASN A 132 8.68 4.76 -9.83
CA ASN A 132 9.99 5.41 -9.78
C ASN A 132 11.14 4.42 -10.05
N LEU A 133 10.91 3.11 -9.89
CA LEU A 133 11.80 2.05 -10.37
C LEU A 133 11.56 1.67 -11.84
N GLY A 134 10.73 2.43 -12.56
CA GLY A 134 10.48 2.22 -13.98
C GLY A 134 9.44 1.14 -14.30
N ILE A 135 8.71 0.62 -13.31
CA ILE A 135 7.64 -0.36 -13.51
C ILE A 135 6.28 0.33 -13.51
N ASN A 136 5.62 0.33 -14.67
CA ASN A 136 4.22 0.74 -14.76
C ASN A 136 3.30 -0.38 -14.28
N SER A 137 2.43 -0.10 -13.32
CA SER A 137 1.59 -1.12 -12.68
C SER A 137 0.26 -0.57 -12.15
N THR A 138 -0.70 -1.46 -11.97
CA THR A 138 -1.88 -1.23 -11.15
C THR A 138 -1.74 -2.00 -9.84
N VAL A 139 -2.19 -1.39 -8.74
CA VAL A 139 -2.15 -2.01 -7.41
C VAL A 139 -3.55 -1.95 -6.81
N THR A 140 -4.12 -3.11 -6.53
CA THR A 140 -5.41 -3.25 -5.84
C THR A 140 -5.19 -3.96 -4.51
N ALA A 141 -6.13 -3.81 -3.59
CA ALA A 141 -6.06 -4.51 -2.31
C ALA A 141 -7.40 -5.05 -1.85
N GLU A 142 -7.34 -6.17 -1.13
CA GLU A 142 -8.48 -6.83 -0.52
C GLU A 142 -8.17 -7.24 0.92
N VAL A 143 -9.23 -7.35 1.73
CA VAL A 143 -9.15 -7.80 3.12
C VAL A 143 -9.95 -9.10 3.24
N PRO A 144 -9.34 -10.27 3.04
CA PRO A 144 -10.05 -11.54 3.13
C PRO A 144 -10.52 -11.83 4.55
N ILE A 145 -9.74 -11.44 5.55
CA ILE A 145 -10.04 -11.59 6.98
C ILE A 145 -9.25 -10.55 7.77
N MET A 146 -9.88 -9.82 8.69
CA MET A 146 -9.16 -8.87 9.53
C MET A 146 -8.17 -9.58 10.47
N PRO A 147 -6.95 -9.03 10.68
CA PRO A 147 -6.34 -7.84 10.07
C PRO A 147 -5.43 -8.18 8.86
N ALA A 148 -5.64 -9.33 8.23
CA ALA A 148 -4.87 -9.75 7.05
C ALA A 148 -5.37 -9.04 5.79
N CYS A 149 -4.44 -8.62 4.94
CA CYS A 149 -4.74 -8.04 3.64
C CYS A 149 -3.83 -8.62 2.55
N LYS A 150 -4.24 -8.41 1.31
CA LYS A 150 -3.45 -8.73 0.14
C LYS A 150 -3.42 -7.54 -0.79
N PHE A 151 -2.23 -7.21 -1.27
CA PHE A 151 -2.00 -6.23 -2.32
C PHE A 151 -1.67 -6.99 -3.60
N GLN A 152 -2.53 -6.87 -4.61
CA GLN A 152 -2.30 -7.42 -5.93
C GLN A 152 -1.66 -6.35 -6.81
N VAL A 153 -0.46 -6.65 -7.31
CA VAL A 153 0.30 -5.81 -8.23
C VAL A 153 0.22 -6.45 -9.62
N MET A 154 -0.32 -5.72 -10.59
CA MET A 154 -0.34 -6.13 -11.99
C MET A 154 0.54 -5.19 -12.80
N ILE A 155 1.61 -5.74 -13.35
CA ILE A 155 2.55 -5.02 -14.21
C ILE A 155 1.93 -4.85 -15.59
N LEU A 156 1.95 -3.62 -16.09
CA LEU A 156 1.45 -3.26 -17.40
C LEU A 156 2.60 -3.39 -18.40
N ARG A 157 2.53 -4.41 -19.27
CA ARG A 157 3.49 -4.59 -20.37
C ARG A 157 3.06 -3.71 -21.54
N THR A 158 3.86 -2.69 -21.86
CA THR A 158 3.80 -1.93 -23.11
C THR A 158 4.42 -2.71 -24.27
#